data_AF-I2NJF1-F1
#
_entry.id   AF-I2NJF1-F1
#
_cell.length_a   1.000
_cell.length_b   1.000
_cell.length_c   1.000
_cell.angle_alpha   90.00
_cell.angle_beta   90.00
_cell.angle_gamma   90.00
#
_symmetry.space_group_name_H-M   'P 1'
#
loop_
_entity.id
_entity.type
_entity.pdbx_description
1 polymer ?
#
loop_
_entity_poly.entity_id
_entity_poly.type
_entity_poly.pdbx_seq_one_letter_code
_entity_poly.pdbx_strand_id
1 'polypeptide(L)'
;MNKFKFTLLTVSCAAFLTACSSSSKGGTDNSDQIRKTESTLTQKIADLTQQVKTAQQQAQNNQSNYNTAKSEADKAQATVTQLTAEVAKLTKELAELNQKQAELAAEQTNSQLANAKQNLENQDALKKLEEKAQKAAEDLANAKQNLEKAQKDAEVANKSVEELNAKAAEQAKKRQEAEEYAKQLENLRADEKSRIPLSDKVFGGISGVMTDAVSGGVINLKDGKATVERTQARDIRDIAIVDSYGIRDQVLSLADSEYNDYIGQVEYSSNIANTGDFKSTTFGIYATDPYNPTEKMIYAQGKPTDVSQIPTSGTIQYTGGAAYVKDGVSYARTSKMNATADFDKKVIDITINEKVNTYYNTVQVPKMNFGGKITGNSFAGEVNGIKTQGGFFGENAKELSGIFTNEADKSRGVFGAIKQEAAQ
;
A
#
# COMPACT_ATOMS: atom_id res chain seq x y z
N MET A 1 6.56 -42.84 -3.94
CA MET A 1 6.42 -42.01 -5.16
C MET A 1 5.48 -40.87 -4.86
N ASN A 2 5.98 -39.63 -4.76
CA ASN A 2 5.18 -38.40 -4.90
C ASN A 2 5.93 -37.53 -5.91
N LYS A 3 5.37 -37.35 -7.10
CA LYS A 3 5.98 -36.56 -8.17
C LYS A 3 5.73 -35.08 -7.89
N PHE A 4 6.75 -34.36 -7.41
CA PHE A 4 6.73 -32.89 -7.37
C PHE A 4 6.67 -32.37 -8.81
N LYS A 5 5.51 -31.85 -9.21
CA LYS A 5 5.35 -31.14 -10.48
C LYS A 5 5.67 -29.67 -10.22
N PHE A 6 6.84 -29.22 -10.67
CA PHE A 6 7.11 -27.79 -10.82
C PHE A 6 6.33 -27.31 -12.05
N THR A 7 5.28 -26.53 -11.83
CA THR A 7 4.58 -25.83 -12.91
C THR A 7 5.50 -24.70 -13.36
N LEU A 8 6.05 -24.84 -14.58
CA LEU A 8 6.92 -23.88 -15.23
C LEU A 8 6.12 -22.61 -15.54
N LEU A 9 6.25 -21.57 -14.72
CA LEU A 9 5.65 -20.27 -15.00
C LEU A 9 6.62 -19.50 -15.91
N THR A 10 6.44 -19.67 -17.22
CA THR A 10 7.15 -18.92 -18.25
C THR A 10 6.73 -17.45 -18.18
N VAL A 11 7.58 -16.63 -17.57
CA VAL A 11 7.50 -15.16 -17.69
C VAL A 11 7.95 -14.81 -19.10
N SER A 12 6.99 -14.49 -19.97
CA SER A 12 7.26 -14.02 -21.33
C SER A 12 7.88 -12.62 -21.28
N CYS A 13 9.19 -12.52 -21.44
CA CYS A 13 9.86 -11.25 -21.71
C CYS A 13 9.56 -10.82 -23.15
N ALA A 14 8.60 -9.91 -23.33
CA ALA A 14 8.47 -9.15 -24.56
C ALA A 14 9.46 -7.97 -24.52
N ALA A 15 10.60 -8.14 -25.17
CA ALA A 15 11.51 -7.05 -25.47
C ALA A 15 11.02 -6.33 -26.73
N PHE A 16 10.47 -5.12 -26.59
CA PHE A 16 10.36 -4.18 -27.70
C PHE A 16 11.45 -3.12 -27.54
N LEU A 17 12.57 -3.37 -28.23
CA LEU A 17 13.48 -2.32 -28.65
C LEU A 17 12.88 -1.69 -29.91
N THR A 18 12.55 -0.41 -29.86
CA THR A 18 12.63 0.44 -31.06
C THR A 18 13.33 1.73 -30.67
N ALA A 19 14.51 1.90 -31.26
CA ALA A 19 15.25 3.14 -31.27
C ALA A 19 14.48 4.18 -32.11
N CYS A 20 14.51 5.43 -31.70
CA CYS A 20 14.66 6.54 -32.64
C CYS A 20 15.39 7.71 -32.00
N SER A 21 16.60 7.91 -32.51
CA SER A 21 17.40 9.11 -32.46
C SER A 21 16.68 10.32 -33.06
N SER A 22 16.88 11.53 -32.51
CA SER A 22 17.21 12.73 -33.30
C SER A 22 17.31 13.98 -32.41
N SER A 23 18.55 14.43 -32.24
CA SER A 23 19.04 15.81 -32.11
C SER A 23 18.04 16.97 -32.01
N SER A 24 18.21 17.80 -30.97
CA SER A 24 18.29 19.26 -31.13
C SER A 24 18.99 19.87 -29.91
N LYS A 25 19.99 20.71 -30.17
CA LYS A 25 20.85 21.39 -29.19
C LYS A 25 20.13 22.61 -28.60
N GLY A 26 20.22 22.76 -27.28
CA GLY A 26 20.30 24.09 -26.65
C GLY A 26 19.25 24.36 -25.58
N GLY A 27 19.44 23.79 -24.39
CA GLY A 27 18.73 24.17 -23.18
C GLY A 27 19.12 23.21 -22.06
N THR A 28 19.67 23.71 -20.96
CA THR A 28 20.04 22.94 -19.77
C THR A 28 18.81 22.23 -19.22
N ASP A 29 18.65 20.95 -19.55
CA ASP A 29 17.43 20.24 -19.20
C ASP A 29 17.73 18.83 -18.71
N ASN A 30 16.94 18.38 -17.74
CA ASN A 30 17.15 17.17 -16.92
C ASN A 30 17.24 15.87 -17.74
N SER A 31 17.11 15.92 -19.07
CA SER A 31 17.28 14.80 -20.00
C SER A 31 18.56 14.00 -19.80
N ASP A 32 19.69 14.61 -19.42
CA ASP A 32 20.92 13.88 -19.12
C ASP A 32 20.88 13.21 -17.74
N GLN A 33 20.18 13.80 -16.76
CA GLN A 33 19.92 13.16 -15.46
C GLN A 33 18.88 12.04 -15.59
N ILE A 34 17.88 12.21 -16.45
CA ILE A 34 16.88 11.20 -16.79
C ILE A 34 17.56 10.06 -17.55
N ARG A 35 18.38 10.33 -18.58
CA ARG A 35 19.18 9.30 -19.27
C ARG A 35 20.15 8.59 -18.32
N LYS A 36 20.76 9.31 -17.37
CA LYS A 36 21.61 8.69 -16.33
C LYS A 36 20.79 7.83 -15.37
N THR A 37 19.61 8.29 -14.96
CA THR A 37 18.71 7.56 -14.06
C THR A 37 18.11 6.34 -14.75
N GLU A 38 17.67 6.47 -15.99
CA GLU A 38 17.23 5.38 -16.86
C GLU A 38 18.37 4.38 -17.07
N SER A 39 19.56 4.83 -17.45
CA SER A 39 20.73 3.97 -17.57
C SER A 39 21.06 3.25 -16.26
N THR A 40 20.96 3.93 -15.12
CA THR A 40 21.19 3.35 -13.78
C THR A 40 20.11 2.34 -13.41
N LEU A 41 18.85 2.60 -13.74
CA LEU A 41 17.72 1.71 -13.50
C LEU A 41 17.78 0.49 -14.43
N THR A 42 18.09 0.68 -15.71
CA THR A 42 18.33 -0.40 -16.67
C THR A 42 19.50 -1.27 -16.23
N GLN A 43 20.58 -0.66 -15.72
CA GLN A 43 21.70 -1.39 -15.13
C GLN A 43 21.27 -2.22 -13.92
N LYS A 44 20.51 -1.61 -12.98
CA LYS A 44 19.97 -2.32 -11.80
C LYS A 44 19.00 -3.43 -12.17
N ILE A 45 18.15 -3.22 -13.18
CA ILE A 45 17.24 -4.24 -13.71
C ILE A 45 18.04 -5.38 -14.33
N ALA A 46 19.09 -5.09 -15.09
CA ALA A 46 19.98 -6.11 -15.65
C ALA A 46 20.69 -6.90 -14.53
N ASP A 47 21.20 -6.22 -13.50
CA ASP A 47 21.85 -6.85 -12.34
C ASP A 47 20.88 -7.71 -11.53
N LEU A 48 19.67 -7.23 -11.25
CA LEU A 48 18.62 -7.98 -10.57
C LEU A 48 18.15 -9.18 -11.40
N THR A 49 17.99 -9.00 -12.71
CA THR A 49 17.65 -10.09 -13.64
C THR A 49 18.74 -11.15 -13.65
N GLN A 50 20.00 -10.74 -13.62
CA GLN A 50 21.14 -11.63 -13.53
C GLN A 50 21.19 -12.36 -12.18
N GLN A 51 20.91 -11.68 -11.07
CA GLN A 51 20.81 -12.30 -9.74
C GLN A 51 19.68 -13.33 -9.66
N VAL A 52 18.51 -13.03 -10.24
CA VAL A 52 17.40 -13.98 -10.34
C VAL A 52 17.79 -15.19 -11.19
N LYS A 53 18.49 -14.97 -12.31
CA LYS A 53 18.99 -16.06 -13.17
C LYS A 53 20.03 -16.92 -12.44
N THR A 54 20.95 -16.32 -11.69
CA THR A 54 21.93 -17.03 -10.86
C THR A 54 21.24 -17.83 -9.76
N ALA A 55 20.24 -17.25 -9.08
CA ALA A 55 19.46 -17.94 -8.05
C ALA A 55 18.63 -19.10 -8.62
N GLN A 56 18.04 -18.93 -9.80
CA GLN A 56 17.34 -20.01 -10.52
C GLN A 56 18.30 -21.13 -10.94
N GLN A 57 19.48 -20.77 -11.44
CA GLN A 57 20.49 -21.75 -11.84
C GLN A 57 21.09 -22.48 -10.63
N GLN A 58 21.24 -21.78 -9.49
CA GLN A 58 21.63 -22.39 -8.22
C GLN A 58 20.55 -23.33 -7.68
N ALA A 59 19.27 -22.98 -7.81
CA ALA A 59 18.15 -23.87 -7.46
C ALA A 59 18.11 -25.12 -8.37
N GLN A 60 18.36 -24.97 -9.67
CA GLN A 60 18.48 -26.10 -10.61
C GLN A 60 19.69 -26.99 -10.28
N ASN A 61 20.85 -26.40 -9.96
CA ASN A 61 22.03 -27.13 -9.54
C ASN A 61 21.79 -27.89 -8.22
N ASN A 62 21.12 -27.27 -7.25
CA ASN A 62 20.74 -27.93 -5.99
C ASN A 62 19.78 -29.10 -6.22
N GLN A 63 18.83 -28.97 -7.16
CA GLN A 63 17.95 -30.06 -7.55
C GLN A 63 18.69 -31.19 -8.28
N SER A 64 19.65 -30.86 -9.14
CA SER A 64 20.54 -31.84 -9.78
C SER A 64 21.38 -32.59 -8.74
N ASN A 65 21.96 -31.87 -7.77
CA ASN A 65 22.74 -32.46 -6.69
C ASN A 65 21.90 -33.38 -5.80
N TYR A 66 20.64 -33.01 -5.52
CA TYR A 66 19.68 -33.87 -4.82
C TYR A 66 19.40 -35.16 -5.60
N ASN A 67 19.17 -35.07 -6.91
CA ASN A 67 18.91 -36.24 -7.75
C ASN A 67 20.14 -37.16 -7.84
N THR A 68 21.36 -36.61 -7.91
CA THR A 68 22.60 -37.37 -7.86
C THR A 68 22.78 -38.09 -6.52
N ALA A 69 22.65 -37.37 -5.40
CA ALA A 69 22.74 -37.96 -4.07
C ALA A 69 21.68 -39.05 -3.82
N LYS A 70 20.47 -38.86 -4.35
CA LYS A 70 19.41 -39.87 -4.32
C LYS A 70 19.76 -41.11 -5.15
N SER A 71 20.31 -40.93 -6.35
CA SER A 71 20.77 -42.05 -7.18
C SER A 71 21.93 -42.81 -6.53
N GLU A 72 22.83 -42.11 -5.83
CA GLU A 72 23.93 -42.72 -5.08
C GLU A 72 23.41 -43.50 -3.85
N ALA A 73 22.43 -42.95 -3.12
CA ALA A 73 21.77 -43.65 -2.02
C ALA A 73 21.00 -44.89 -2.51
N ASP A 74 20.30 -44.81 -3.64
CA ASP A 74 19.60 -45.94 -4.24
C ASP A 74 20.60 -47.04 -4.71
N LYS A 75 21.75 -46.65 -5.26
CA LYS A 75 22.85 -47.59 -5.61
C LYS A 75 23.45 -48.25 -4.36
N ALA A 76 23.76 -47.47 -3.33
CA ALA A 76 24.28 -48.00 -2.07
C ALA A 76 23.27 -48.97 -1.40
N GLN A 77 21.97 -48.64 -1.43
CA GLN A 77 20.91 -49.51 -0.94
C GLN A 77 20.84 -50.83 -1.73
N ALA A 78 20.97 -50.79 -3.06
CA ALA A 78 21.02 -51.98 -3.90
C ALA A 78 22.26 -52.85 -3.62
N THR A 79 23.43 -52.23 -3.43
CA THR A 79 24.67 -52.94 -3.03
C THR A 79 24.53 -53.61 -1.67
N VAL A 80 23.92 -52.94 -0.68
CA VAL A 80 23.63 -53.54 0.64
C VAL A 80 22.72 -54.76 0.50
N THR A 81 21.67 -54.68 -0.32
CA THR A 81 20.77 -55.81 -0.56
C THR A 81 21.47 -56.98 -1.24
N GLN A 82 22.35 -56.73 -2.22
CA GLN A 82 23.15 -57.77 -2.87
C GLN A 82 24.11 -58.47 -1.91
N LEU A 83 24.88 -57.69 -1.13
CA LEU A 83 25.84 -58.23 -0.16
C LEU A 83 25.13 -59.02 0.95
N THR A 84 23.95 -58.58 1.37
CA THR A 84 23.13 -59.30 2.37
C THR A 84 22.64 -60.64 1.84
N ALA A 85 22.24 -60.71 0.56
CA ALA A 85 21.85 -61.96 -0.09
C ALA A 85 23.05 -62.92 -0.25
N GLU A 86 24.24 -62.40 -0.53
CA GLU A 86 25.46 -63.19 -0.70
C GLU A 86 25.98 -63.75 0.63
N VAL A 87 25.92 -62.96 1.71
CA VAL A 87 26.17 -63.43 3.09
C VAL A 87 25.20 -64.56 3.48
N ALA A 88 23.91 -64.41 3.15
CA ALA A 88 22.92 -65.46 3.43
C ALA A 88 23.19 -66.75 2.64
N LYS A 89 23.66 -66.64 1.39
CA LYS A 89 24.03 -67.79 0.55
C LYS A 89 25.23 -68.55 1.11
N LEU A 90 26.31 -67.84 1.45
CA LEU A 90 27.53 -68.44 2.03
C LEU A 90 27.26 -69.06 3.40
N THR A 91 26.39 -68.45 4.20
CA THR A 91 25.95 -69.03 5.49
C THR A 91 25.24 -70.36 5.30
N LYS A 92 24.44 -70.50 4.24
CA LYS A 92 23.76 -71.75 3.89
C LYS A 92 24.73 -72.81 3.38
N GLU A 93 25.66 -72.46 2.50
CA GLU A 93 26.72 -73.37 2.00
C GLU A 93 27.61 -73.88 3.15
N LEU A 94 27.93 -73.03 4.14
CA LEU A 94 28.68 -73.43 5.33
C LEU A 94 27.90 -74.41 6.23
N ALA A 95 26.58 -74.23 6.36
CA ALA A 95 25.73 -75.14 7.12
C ALA A 95 25.62 -76.52 6.44
N GLU A 96 25.49 -76.56 5.11
CA GLU A 96 25.46 -77.80 4.32
C GLU A 96 26.82 -78.53 4.34
N LEU A 97 27.94 -77.80 4.31
CA LEU A 97 29.29 -78.38 4.44
C LEU A 97 29.50 -79.01 5.83
N ASN A 98 29.06 -78.34 6.90
CA ASN A 98 29.13 -78.86 8.26
C ASN A 98 28.25 -80.11 8.45
N GLN A 99 27.10 -80.19 7.77
CA GLN A 99 26.22 -81.36 7.79
C GLN A 99 26.84 -82.55 7.04
N LYS A 100 27.44 -82.32 5.86
CA LYS A 100 28.23 -83.33 5.12
C LYS A 100 29.45 -83.82 5.88
N GLN A 101 30.10 -82.94 6.66
CA GLN A 101 31.24 -83.29 7.50
C GLN A 101 30.83 -84.17 8.69
N ALA A 102 29.62 -83.98 9.23
CA ALA A 102 29.06 -84.84 10.28
C ALA A 102 28.68 -86.23 9.77
N GLU A 103 28.22 -86.34 8.51
CA GLU A 103 27.93 -87.62 7.85
C GLU A 103 29.22 -88.39 7.46
N LEU A 104 30.25 -87.70 6.95
CA LEU A 104 31.57 -88.29 6.63
C LEU A 104 32.40 -88.66 7.87
N ALA A 105 32.09 -88.11 9.05
CA ALA A 105 32.73 -88.51 10.32
C ALA A 105 32.24 -89.86 10.86
N ALA A 106 31.20 -90.45 10.25
CA ALA A 106 30.69 -91.78 10.59
C ALA A 106 31.26 -92.91 9.71
N GLU A 107 32.03 -92.63 8.64
CA GLU A 107 32.48 -93.64 7.68
C GLU A 107 33.99 -93.52 7.35
N GLN A 108 34.80 -94.07 8.26
CA GLN A 108 36.18 -94.55 8.11
C GLN A 108 37.35 -93.57 7.80
N THR A 109 38.48 -93.97 8.37
CA THR A 109 39.77 -93.32 8.59
C THR A 109 40.60 -93.10 7.31
N ASN A 110 41.49 -92.08 7.38
CA ASN A 110 42.61 -91.72 6.47
C ASN A 110 42.33 -90.81 5.25
N SER A 111 42.27 -89.48 5.48
CA SER A 111 43.14 -88.45 4.83
C SER A 111 42.72 -87.04 5.29
N GLN A 112 43.35 -86.52 6.36
CA GLN A 112 43.02 -85.23 6.99
C GLN A 112 44.12 -84.16 6.79
N LEU A 113 44.16 -83.49 5.63
CA LEU A 113 44.88 -82.20 5.53
C LEU A 113 44.36 -81.21 4.46
N ALA A 114 43.55 -81.62 3.48
CA ALA A 114 43.06 -80.69 2.44
C ALA A 114 41.79 -79.90 2.87
N ASN A 115 40.88 -80.51 3.63
CA ASN A 115 39.57 -79.91 3.94
C ASN A 115 39.58 -78.86 5.07
N ALA A 116 40.63 -78.85 5.91
CA ALA A 116 40.78 -77.85 6.98
C ALA A 116 41.24 -76.48 6.44
N LYS A 117 41.90 -76.43 5.27
CA LYS A 117 42.45 -75.19 4.70
C LYS A 117 41.39 -74.33 4.00
N GLN A 118 40.38 -74.98 3.40
CA GLN A 118 39.28 -74.30 2.71
C GLN A 118 38.24 -73.69 3.69
N ASN A 119 38.13 -74.23 4.91
CA ASN A 119 37.21 -73.71 5.95
C ASN A 119 37.71 -72.40 6.60
N LEU A 120 39.02 -72.16 6.63
CA LEU A 120 39.61 -70.93 7.19
C LEU A 120 39.44 -69.72 6.25
N GLU A 121 39.52 -69.93 4.93
CA GLU A 121 39.38 -68.85 3.93
C GLU A 121 37.95 -68.31 3.83
N ASN A 122 36.93 -69.14 4.06
CA ASN A 122 35.52 -68.73 4.05
C ASN A 122 35.14 -67.88 5.28
N GLN A 123 35.77 -68.11 6.43
CA GLN A 123 35.50 -67.37 7.66
C GLN A 123 36.11 -65.95 7.62
N ASP A 124 37.30 -65.81 7.04
CA ASP A 124 37.97 -64.52 6.82
C ASP A 124 37.27 -63.68 5.73
N ALA A 125 36.69 -64.33 4.71
CA ALA A 125 35.88 -63.67 3.69
C ALA A 125 34.55 -63.13 4.25
N LEU A 126 33.88 -63.90 5.12
CA LEU A 126 32.63 -63.49 5.78
C LEU A 126 32.85 -62.27 6.68
N LYS A 127 33.91 -62.28 7.49
CA LYS A 127 34.23 -61.17 8.40
C LYS A 127 34.52 -59.86 7.66
N LYS A 128 35.25 -59.92 6.54
CA LYS A 128 35.50 -58.74 5.68
C LYS A 128 34.23 -58.22 4.98
N LEU A 129 33.28 -59.10 4.66
CA LEU A 129 31.98 -58.73 4.09
C LEU A 129 31.06 -58.10 5.14
N GLU A 130 31.05 -58.62 6.38
CA GLU A 130 30.32 -58.05 7.51
C GLU A 130 30.84 -56.65 7.88
N GLU A 131 32.16 -56.45 7.94
CA GLU A 131 32.77 -55.13 8.20
C GLU A 131 32.40 -54.13 7.09
N LYS A 132 32.38 -54.55 5.82
CA LYS A 132 31.92 -53.71 4.70
C LYS A 132 30.42 -53.40 4.76
N ALA A 133 29.60 -54.36 5.18
CA ALA A 133 28.17 -54.16 5.34
C ALA A 133 27.85 -53.20 6.50
N GLN A 134 28.58 -53.29 7.62
CA GLN A 134 28.48 -52.34 8.73
C GLN A 134 28.89 -50.93 8.32
N LYS A 135 29.99 -50.79 7.58
CA LYS A 135 30.41 -49.47 7.07
C LYS A 135 29.39 -48.85 6.12
N ALA A 136 28.82 -49.65 5.21
CA ALA A 136 27.76 -49.20 4.31
C ALA A 136 26.46 -48.81 5.06
N ALA A 137 26.13 -49.48 6.16
CA ALA A 137 24.99 -49.12 7.00
C ALA A 137 25.21 -47.79 7.76
N GLU A 138 26.44 -47.54 8.22
CA GLU A 138 26.82 -46.28 8.86
C GLU A 138 26.76 -45.10 7.87
N ASP A 139 27.26 -45.27 6.65
CA ASP A 139 27.20 -44.26 5.60
C ASP A 139 25.74 -43.95 5.18
N LEU A 140 24.87 -44.97 5.17
CA LEU A 140 23.43 -44.80 4.93
C LEU A 140 22.73 -44.00 6.04
N ALA A 141 23.12 -44.22 7.32
CA ALA A 141 22.58 -43.47 8.44
C ALA A 141 22.96 -41.98 8.36
N ASN A 142 24.23 -41.69 8.05
CA ASN A 142 24.73 -40.33 7.86
C ASN A 142 24.05 -39.63 6.66
N ALA A 143 23.83 -40.36 5.55
CA ALA A 143 23.11 -39.83 4.39
C ALA A 143 21.65 -39.49 4.71
N LYS A 144 20.94 -40.31 5.50
CA LYS A 144 19.57 -40.03 5.94
C LYS A 144 19.47 -38.79 6.84
N GLN A 145 20.41 -38.63 7.76
CA GLN A 145 20.46 -37.45 8.64
C GLN A 145 20.71 -36.16 7.84
N ASN A 146 21.60 -36.21 6.85
CA ASN A 146 21.86 -35.07 5.96
C ASN A 146 20.64 -34.73 5.08
N LEU A 147 19.88 -35.73 4.64
CA LEU A 147 18.65 -35.56 3.88
C LEU A 147 17.56 -34.86 4.72
N GLU A 148 17.40 -35.28 5.96
CA GLU A 148 16.40 -34.70 6.89
C GLU A 148 16.73 -33.25 7.25
N LYS A 149 18.02 -32.94 7.43
CA LYS A 149 18.50 -31.56 7.61
C LYS A 149 18.23 -30.70 6.36
N ALA A 150 18.53 -31.23 5.17
CA ALA A 150 18.30 -30.51 3.91
C ALA A 150 16.80 -30.26 3.64
N GLN A 151 15.91 -31.18 4.03
CA GLN A 151 14.46 -31.00 3.95
C GLN A 151 13.96 -29.89 4.87
N LYS A 152 14.48 -29.84 6.10
CA LYS A 152 14.13 -28.81 7.08
C LYS A 152 14.63 -27.41 6.66
N ASP A 153 15.84 -27.34 6.11
CA ASP A 153 16.42 -26.11 5.56
C ASP A 153 15.61 -25.61 4.33
N ALA A 154 15.08 -26.52 3.50
CA ALA A 154 14.22 -26.18 2.36
C ALA A 154 12.82 -25.69 2.76
N GLU A 155 12.24 -26.23 3.84
CA GLU A 155 10.93 -25.80 4.35
C GLU A 155 10.97 -24.38 4.94
N VAL A 156 12.04 -24.04 5.67
CA VAL A 156 12.28 -22.69 6.20
C VAL A 156 12.50 -21.68 5.07
N ALA A 157 13.25 -22.06 4.02
CA ALA A 157 13.46 -21.20 2.86
C ALA A 157 12.15 -20.91 2.10
N ASN A 158 11.27 -21.91 1.93
CA ASN A 158 9.98 -21.73 1.26
C ASN A 158 9.05 -20.77 2.01
N LYS A 159 8.99 -20.86 3.34
CA LYS A 159 8.15 -19.97 4.17
C LYS A 159 8.61 -18.50 4.10
N SER A 160 9.92 -18.26 4.01
CA SER A 160 10.47 -16.91 3.83
C SER A 160 10.17 -16.32 2.44
N VAL A 161 10.11 -17.15 1.39
CA VAL A 161 9.77 -16.73 0.04
C VAL A 161 8.28 -16.33 -0.08
N GLU A 162 7.37 -17.05 0.60
CA GLU A 162 5.93 -16.69 0.62
C GLU A 162 5.68 -15.33 1.30
N GLU A 163 6.35 -15.04 2.41
CA GLU A 163 6.23 -13.76 3.11
C GLU A 163 6.80 -12.58 2.29
N LEU A 164 7.91 -12.80 1.57
CA LEU A 164 8.49 -11.80 0.67
C LEU A 164 7.59 -11.55 -0.55
N ASN A 165 6.96 -12.59 -1.10
CA ASN A 165 6.02 -12.48 -2.21
C ASN A 165 4.74 -11.73 -1.80
N ALA A 166 4.22 -11.95 -0.59
CA ALA A 166 3.08 -11.21 -0.07
C ALA A 166 3.39 -9.72 0.12
N LYS A 167 4.57 -9.38 0.68
CA LYS A 167 5.03 -7.99 0.83
C LYS A 167 5.27 -7.31 -0.52
N ALA A 168 5.84 -8.02 -1.49
CA ALA A 168 6.05 -7.51 -2.83
C ALA A 168 4.73 -7.26 -3.58
N ALA A 169 3.73 -8.13 -3.41
CA ALA A 169 2.39 -7.94 -3.98
C ALA A 169 1.65 -6.74 -3.35
N GLU A 170 1.74 -6.56 -2.03
CA GLU A 170 1.16 -5.41 -1.33
C GLU A 170 1.83 -4.10 -1.78
N GLN A 171 3.16 -4.10 -1.92
CA GLN A 171 3.92 -2.95 -2.38
C GLN A 171 3.66 -2.63 -3.87
N ALA A 172 3.46 -3.66 -4.70
CA ALA A 172 3.06 -3.50 -6.11
C ALA A 172 1.65 -2.90 -6.23
N LYS A 173 0.69 -3.33 -5.40
CA LYS A 173 -0.66 -2.74 -5.36
C LYS A 173 -0.64 -1.28 -4.93
N LYS A 174 0.09 -0.96 -3.85
CA LYS A 174 0.29 0.43 -3.39
C LYS A 174 0.94 1.31 -4.46
N ARG A 175 1.88 0.76 -5.23
CA ARG A 175 2.54 1.47 -6.33
C ARG A 175 1.61 1.68 -7.52
N GLN A 176 0.76 0.71 -7.86
CA GLN A 176 -0.27 0.87 -8.89
C GLN A 176 -1.29 1.94 -8.53
N GLU A 177 -1.80 1.94 -7.29
CA GLU A 177 -2.72 2.97 -6.80
C GLU A 177 -2.07 4.37 -6.80
N ALA A 178 -0.79 4.47 -6.40
CA ALA A 178 -0.04 5.72 -6.44
C ALA A 178 0.26 6.19 -7.88
N GLU A 179 0.52 5.26 -8.80
CA GLU A 179 0.79 5.58 -10.21
C GLU A 179 -0.48 5.96 -10.97
N GLU A 180 -1.63 5.36 -10.63
CA GLU A 180 -2.93 5.76 -11.15
C GLU A 180 -3.34 7.15 -10.64
N TYR A 181 -3.11 7.42 -9.35
CA TYR A 181 -3.28 8.75 -8.77
C TYR A 181 -2.30 9.78 -9.39
N ALA A 182 -1.05 9.40 -9.63
CA ALA A 182 -0.08 10.26 -10.30
C ALA A 182 -0.46 10.55 -11.77
N LYS A 183 -0.99 9.57 -12.50
CA LYS A 183 -1.52 9.76 -13.87
C LYS A 183 -2.77 10.63 -13.89
N GLN A 184 -3.64 10.54 -12.87
CA GLN A 184 -4.74 11.48 -12.69
C GLN A 184 -4.23 12.90 -12.45
N LEU A 185 -3.19 13.07 -11.63
CA LEU A 185 -2.53 14.36 -11.40
C LEU A 185 -1.79 14.89 -12.64
N GLU A 186 -1.24 14.00 -13.49
CA GLU A 186 -0.57 14.36 -14.73
C GLU A 186 -1.56 14.76 -15.83
N ASN A 187 -2.70 14.08 -15.93
CA ASN A 187 -3.81 14.48 -16.81
C ASN A 187 -4.43 15.83 -16.40
N LEU A 188 -4.32 16.22 -15.13
CA LEU A 188 -4.67 17.56 -14.63
C LEU A 188 -3.67 18.66 -15.01
N ARG A 189 -2.47 18.29 -15.49
CA ARG A 189 -1.34 19.19 -15.81
C ARG A 189 -1.18 19.52 -17.30
N ALA A 190 -2.01 18.98 -18.18
CA ALA A 190 -2.09 19.43 -19.58
C ALA A 190 -2.81 20.80 -19.66
N ASP A 191 -2.06 21.84 -19.29
CA ASP A 191 -2.13 23.24 -19.70
C ASP A 191 -3.47 24.00 -19.49
N GLU A 192 -3.43 24.94 -18.54
CA GLU A 192 -4.34 26.10 -18.40
C GLU A 192 -5.84 25.89 -18.06
N LYS A 193 -6.45 24.68 -18.14
CA LYS A 193 -7.92 24.52 -18.01
C LYS A 193 -8.53 23.78 -16.80
N SER A 194 -7.81 23.25 -15.81
CA SER A 194 -8.45 22.42 -14.76
C SER A 194 -8.87 23.13 -13.46
N ARG A 195 -8.84 24.48 -13.39
CA ARG A 195 -9.57 25.17 -12.31
C ARG A 195 -11.06 24.98 -12.58
N ILE A 196 -11.66 23.99 -11.93
CA ILE A 196 -13.07 23.66 -12.02
C ILE A 196 -13.75 24.22 -10.76
N PRO A 197 -14.21 25.48 -10.77
CA PRO A 197 -14.94 26.04 -9.65
C PRO A 197 -16.31 25.36 -9.50
N LEU A 198 -16.83 25.31 -8.27
CA LEU A 198 -18.24 25.03 -8.03
C LEU A 198 -19.12 26.15 -8.62
N SER A 199 -18.65 27.40 -8.54
CA SER A 199 -19.35 28.57 -9.05
C SER A 199 -18.37 29.72 -9.31
N ASP A 200 -18.65 30.51 -10.34
CA ASP A 200 -17.89 31.72 -10.66
C ASP A 200 -18.11 32.86 -9.66
N LYS A 201 -19.09 32.73 -8.76
CA LYS A 201 -19.44 33.78 -7.78
C LYS A 201 -18.66 33.70 -6.47
N VAL A 202 -18.05 32.56 -6.16
CA VAL A 202 -17.49 32.28 -4.83
C VAL A 202 -15.97 32.17 -4.89
N PHE A 203 -15.27 32.50 -3.80
CA PHE A 203 -13.81 32.33 -3.67
C PHE A 203 -13.01 32.79 -4.92
N GLY A 204 -13.28 34.00 -5.42
CA GLY A 204 -12.58 34.59 -6.58
C GLY A 204 -12.98 34.00 -7.95
N GLY A 205 -13.97 33.11 -7.99
CA GLY A 205 -14.50 32.53 -9.23
C GLY A 205 -13.41 31.90 -10.08
N ILE A 206 -13.48 32.08 -11.40
CA ILE A 206 -12.46 31.59 -12.32
C ILE A 206 -11.09 32.29 -12.17
N SER A 207 -11.07 33.57 -11.76
CA SER A 207 -9.83 34.33 -11.59
C SER A 207 -8.94 33.78 -10.47
N GLY A 208 -9.59 33.18 -9.47
CA GLY A 208 -8.96 32.71 -8.25
C GLY A 208 -8.50 33.83 -7.30
N VAL A 209 -8.81 35.09 -7.60
CA VAL A 209 -8.44 36.23 -6.76
C VAL A 209 -9.66 36.69 -5.96
N MET A 210 -9.58 36.54 -4.65
CA MET A 210 -10.54 37.09 -3.69
C MET A 210 -10.12 38.51 -3.31
N THR A 211 -10.97 39.49 -3.64
CA THR A 211 -10.71 40.92 -3.40
C THR A 211 -11.67 41.55 -2.39
N ASP A 212 -12.76 40.87 -2.04
CA ASP A 212 -13.74 41.40 -1.08
C ASP A 212 -13.19 41.33 0.35
N ALA A 213 -13.53 42.33 1.18
CA ALA A 213 -13.10 42.38 2.58
C ALA A 213 -13.49 41.11 3.37
N VAL A 214 -14.66 40.56 3.06
CA VAL A 214 -15.08 39.22 3.45
C VAL A 214 -15.37 38.45 2.17
N SER A 215 -14.60 37.40 1.92
CA SER A 215 -14.73 36.54 0.75
C SER A 215 -15.11 35.13 1.18
N GLY A 216 -15.84 34.40 0.34
CA GLY A 216 -16.32 33.08 0.69
C GLY A 216 -17.36 32.51 -0.26
N GLY A 217 -18.10 31.52 0.23
CA GLY A 217 -19.20 30.89 -0.47
C GLY A 217 -20.17 30.23 0.49
N VAL A 218 -21.43 30.16 0.06
CA VAL A 218 -22.53 29.55 0.78
C VAL A 218 -23.24 28.57 -0.14
N ILE A 219 -23.51 27.36 0.35
CA ILE A 219 -24.45 26.42 -0.27
C ILE A 219 -25.76 26.50 0.49
N ASN A 220 -26.78 27.09 -0.13
CA ASN A 220 -28.13 27.08 0.40
C ASN A 220 -28.82 25.77 0.02
N LEU A 221 -29.24 25.03 1.02
CA LEU A 221 -30.04 23.82 0.90
C LEU A 221 -31.48 24.19 1.26
N LYS A 222 -32.35 24.29 0.26
CA LYS A 222 -33.77 24.62 0.43
C LYS A 222 -34.61 23.71 -0.45
N ASP A 223 -35.68 23.14 0.10
CA ASP A 223 -36.58 22.21 -0.61
C ASP A 223 -35.83 21.06 -1.33
N GLY A 224 -34.75 20.56 -0.71
CA GLY A 224 -33.89 19.51 -1.29
C GLY A 224 -33.02 19.95 -2.48
N LYS A 225 -32.97 21.26 -2.79
CA LYS A 225 -32.12 21.83 -3.84
C LYS A 225 -30.94 22.57 -3.24
N ALA A 226 -29.77 22.40 -3.86
CA ALA A 226 -28.55 23.13 -3.50
C ALA A 226 -28.31 24.28 -4.48
N THR A 227 -28.02 25.47 -3.96
CA THR A 227 -27.56 26.62 -4.75
C THR A 227 -26.30 27.20 -4.14
N VAL A 228 -25.30 27.50 -4.99
CA VAL A 228 -24.01 28.05 -4.56
C VAL A 228 -23.98 29.55 -4.82
N GLU A 229 -23.90 30.33 -3.75
CA GLU A 229 -23.93 31.78 -3.79
C GLU A 229 -22.75 32.40 -3.04
N ARG A 230 -22.40 33.63 -3.40
CA ARG A 230 -21.37 34.41 -2.69
C ARG A 230 -21.81 34.72 -1.26
N THR A 231 -20.86 34.85 -0.35
CA THR A 231 -21.15 35.50 0.93
C THR A 231 -21.52 36.97 0.69
N GLN A 232 -22.50 37.45 1.44
CA GLN A 232 -22.96 38.84 1.44
C GLN A 232 -22.72 39.52 2.79
N ALA A 233 -22.01 38.83 3.71
CA ALA A 233 -21.77 39.32 5.04
C ALA A 233 -20.78 40.49 5.05
N ARG A 234 -21.02 41.45 5.96
CA ARG A 234 -20.10 42.59 6.17
C ARG A 234 -18.97 42.25 7.15
N ASP A 235 -19.25 41.35 8.10
CA ASP A 235 -18.28 40.80 9.04
C ASP A 235 -18.13 39.29 8.82
N ILE A 236 -16.95 38.75 9.13
CA ILE A 236 -16.70 37.31 9.05
C ILE A 236 -17.62 36.50 9.99
N ARG A 237 -18.14 37.14 11.06
CA ARG A 237 -19.07 36.56 12.02
C ARG A 237 -20.53 36.68 11.64
N ASP A 238 -20.87 37.29 10.51
CA ASP A 238 -22.26 37.44 10.10
C ASP A 238 -22.58 36.55 8.90
N ILE A 239 -23.84 36.20 8.71
CA ILE A 239 -24.35 35.63 7.45
C ILE A 239 -25.61 36.38 7.06
N ALA A 240 -25.76 36.68 5.77
CA ALA A 240 -27.00 37.20 5.24
C ALA A 240 -27.97 36.05 4.98
N ILE A 241 -29.12 36.05 5.66
CA ILE A 241 -30.23 35.15 5.40
C ILE A 241 -31.22 35.89 4.51
N VAL A 242 -31.59 35.26 3.39
CA VAL A 242 -32.58 35.78 2.44
C VAL A 242 -33.79 34.86 2.47
N ASP A 243 -34.89 35.35 3.00
CA ASP A 243 -36.15 34.60 3.13
C ASP A 243 -37.35 35.46 2.71
N SER A 244 -38.57 34.96 2.94
CA SER A 244 -39.82 35.66 2.59
C SER A 244 -40.01 36.98 3.34
N TYR A 245 -39.28 37.21 4.43
CA TYR A 245 -39.30 38.44 5.23
C TYR A 245 -38.22 39.45 4.81
N GLY A 246 -37.41 39.13 3.80
CA GLY A 246 -36.37 40.01 3.25
C GLY A 246 -34.96 39.51 3.57
N ILE A 247 -34.02 40.45 3.66
CA ILE A 247 -32.61 40.17 3.99
C ILE A 247 -32.38 40.54 5.45
N ARG A 248 -31.81 39.62 6.22
CA ARG A 248 -31.42 39.84 7.62
C ARG A 248 -30.03 39.28 7.89
N ASP A 249 -29.23 40.03 8.63
CA ASP A 249 -27.91 39.58 9.08
C ASP A 249 -28.06 38.75 10.36
N GLN A 250 -27.42 37.60 10.38
CA GLN A 250 -27.37 36.69 11.51
C GLN A 250 -25.93 36.60 12.02
N VAL A 251 -25.73 36.99 13.28
CA VAL A 251 -24.47 36.79 13.98
C VAL A 251 -24.29 35.30 14.27
N LEU A 252 -23.13 34.77 13.88
CA LEU A 252 -22.72 33.40 14.09
C LEU A 252 -22.03 33.24 15.45
N SER A 253 -22.58 32.34 16.25
CA SER A 253 -21.89 31.82 17.43
C SER A 253 -20.84 30.78 17.01
N LEU A 254 -19.77 30.73 17.78
CA LEU A 254 -18.77 29.68 17.69
C LEU A 254 -19.24 28.42 18.41
N ALA A 255 -18.66 27.29 18.05
CA ALA A 255 -18.76 26.12 18.90
C ALA A 255 -17.87 26.29 20.14
N ASP A 256 -18.31 25.72 21.27
CA ASP A 256 -17.47 25.60 22.45
C ASP A 256 -16.25 24.74 22.10
N SER A 257 -15.07 25.15 22.57
CA SER A 257 -13.86 24.36 22.37
C SER A 257 -13.88 23.16 23.32
N GLU A 258 -14.12 21.97 22.79
CA GLU A 258 -13.67 20.73 23.43
C GLU A 258 -12.20 20.48 23.06
N TYR A 259 -11.42 19.86 23.95
CA TYR A 259 -9.98 19.66 23.76
C TYR A 259 -9.66 19.03 22.39
N ASN A 260 -8.90 19.74 21.55
CA ASN A 260 -8.47 19.37 20.20
C ASN A 260 -9.57 19.24 19.11
N ASP A 261 -10.73 19.88 19.27
CA ASP A 261 -11.75 19.93 18.20
C ASP A 261 -11.65 21.26 17.43
N TYR A 262 -11.52 21.21 16.09
CA TYR A 262 -11.51 22.40 15.22
C TYR A 262 -12.93 22.88 14.88
N ILE A 263 -13.91 21.98 15.00
CA ILE A 263 -15.30 22.21 14.62
C ILE A 263 -16.23 21.47 15.57
N GLY A 264 -17.23 22.16 16.10
CA GLY A 264 -18.12 21.67 17.15
C GLY A 264 -19.59 21.98 16.86
N GLN A 265 -20.46 21.52 17.76
CA GLN A 265 -21.85 21.97 17.80
C GLN A 265 -21.92 23.26 18.63
N VAL A 266 -22.69 24.23 18.17
CA VAL A 266 -22.95 25.46 18.93
C VAL A 266 -23.94 25.14 20.05
N GLU A 267 -23.64 25.60 21.26
CA GLU A 267 -24.42 25.35 22.47
C GLU A 267 -25.92 25.66 22.26
N TYR A 268 -26.77 24.76 22.73
CA TYR A 268 -28.24 24.85 22.63
C TYR A 268 -28.79 25.03 21.20
N SER A 269 -28.05 24.65 20.17
CA SER A 269 -28.50 24.78 18.79
C SER A 269 -28.16 23.56 17.93
N SER A 270 -28.81 23.48 16.79
CA SER A 270 -28.48 22.49 15.74
C SER A 270 -27.27 22.92 14.90
N ASN A 271 -26.69 24.10 15.12
CA ASN A 271 -25.64 24.63 14.25
C ASN A 271 -24.31 23.92 14.50
N ILE A 272 -23.54 23.75 13.43
CA ILE A 272 -22.14 23.35 13.49
C ILE A 272 -21.32 24.57 13.15
N ALA A 273 -20.30 24.86 13.94
CA ALA A 273 -19.40 25.98 13.70
C ALA A 273 -17.98 25.59 14.07
N ASN A 274 -17.02 26.29 13.47
CA ASN A 274 -15.64 26.22 13.91
C ASN A 274 -15.47 26.71 15.35
N THR A 275 -14.35 26.37 15.98
CA THR A 275 -13.97 26.91 17.30
C THR A 275 -13.34 28.30 17.18
N GLY A 276 -13.05 28.90 18.33
CA GLY A 276 -12.36 30.18 18.42
C GLY A 276 -10.91 30.18 17.94
N ASP A 277 -10.33 29.03 17.57
CA ASP A 277 -8.95 28.94 17.09
C ASP A 277 -8.76 29.63 15.73
N PHE A 278 -9.83 29.69 14.94
CA PHE A 278 -9.87 30.39 13.65
C PHE A 278 -10.17 31.88 13.89
N LYS A 279 -9.23 32.73 13.49
CA LYS A 279 -9.29 34.20 13.67
C LYS A 279 -9.64 34.94 12.38
N SER A 280 -9.35 34.32 11.24
CA SER A 280 -9.50 34.93 9.91
C SER A 280 -10.63 34.31 9.11
N THR A 281 -11.13 33.15 9.54
CA THR A 281 -12.20 32.40 8.88
C THR A 281 -13.34 32.08 9.83
N THR A 282 -14.49 31.81 9.24
CA THR A 282 -15.68 31.29 9.91
C THR A 282 -16.38 30.34 8.94
N PHE A 283 -16.67 29.13 9.40
CA PHE A 283 -17.21 28.08 8.57
C PHE A 283 -18.06 27.10 9.38
N GLY A 284 -19.07 26.51 8.73
CA GLY A 284 -20.00 25.64 9.41
C GLY A 284 -21.29 25.35 8.66
N ILE A 285 -22.28 24.90 9.42
CA ILE A 285 -23.64 24.62 8.97
C ILE A 285 -24.58 25.41 9.87
N TYR A 286 -25.38 26.27 9.26
CA TYR A 286 -26.44 27.03 9.92
C TYR A 286 -27.80 26.47 9.53
N ALA A 287 -28.62 26.06 10.48
CA ALA A 287 -30.01 25.69 10.25
C ALA A 287 -30.86 26.97 10.22
N THR A 288 -31.43 27.30 9.06
CA THR A 288 -32.19 28.54 8.86
C THR A 288 -33.58 28.48 9.50
N ASP A 289 -34.14 27.29 9.63
CA ASP A 289 -35.37 27.02 10.38
C ASP A 289 -35.08 25.99 11.49
N PRO A 290 -35.19 26.36 12.78
CA PRO A 290 -34.97 25.43 13.88
C PRO A 290 -36.02 24.31 13.95
N TYR A 291 -37.19 24.49 13.31
CA TYR A 291 -38.26 23.51 13.24
C TYR A 291 -38.20 22.65 11.97
N ASN A 292 -37.47 23.09 10.95
CA ASN A 292 -37.24 22.33 9.73
C ASN A 292 -35.73 22.06 9.50
N PRO A 293 -35.22 20.92 9.99
CA PRO A 293 -33.81 20.58 9.87
C PRO A 293 -33.39 20.22 8.43
N THR A 294 -34.23 20.43 7.41
CA THR A 294 -33.85 20.22 6.00
C THR A 294 -33.35 21.50 5.34
N GLU A 295 -33.73 22.68 5.85
CA GLU A 295 -33.22 23.96 5.35
C GLU A 295 -31.94 24.38 6.07
N LYS A 296 -30.85 24.46 5.31
CA LYS A 296 -29.51 24.68 5.87
C LYS A 296 -28.67 25.55 4.95
N MET A 297 -27.78 26.31 5.55
CA MET A 297 -26.71 27.02 4.86
C MET A 297 -25.38 26.39 5.26
N ILE A 298 -24.66 25.84 4.29
CA ILE A 298 -23.26 25.43 4.47
C ILE A 298 -22.42 26.64 4.07
N TYR A 299 -21.63 27.19 4.99
CA TYR A 299 -20.92 28.44 4.76
C TYR A 299 -19.44 28.32 5.06
N ALA A 300 -18.61 28.95 4.24
CA ALA A 300 -17.20 29.21 4.54
C ALA A 300 -16.84 30.61 4.04
N GLN A 301 -16.30 31.44 4.94
CA GLN A 301 -15.94 32.82 4.63
C GLN A 301 -14.81 33.31 5.52
N GLY A 302 -14.15 34.38 5.10
CA GLY A 302 -13.07 34.96 5.89
C GLY A 302 -12.45 36.20 5.24
N LYS A 303 -11.44 36.74 5.91
CA LYS A 303 -10.58 37.81 5.39
C LYS A 303 -9.53 37.18 4.47
N PRO A 304 -9.63 37.35 3.14
CA PRO A 304 -8.72 36.67 2.22
C PRO A 304 -7.29 37.12 2.45
N THR A 305 -6.34 36.20 2.33
CA THR A 305 -4.91 36.54 2.34
C THR A 305 -4.62 37.41 1.11
N ASP A 306 -3.87 38.51 1.29
CA ASP A 306 -3.39 39.29 0.15
C ASP A 306 -2.57 38.40 -0.79
N VAL A 307 -2.75 38.54 -2.11
CA VAL A 307 -2.04 37.71 -3.10
C VAL A 307 -0.51 37.81 -2.94
N SER A 308 0.00 38.97 -2.51
CA SER A 308 1.43 39.18 -2.24
C SER A 308 1.96 38.41 -1.02
N GLN A 309 1.07 37.98 -0.12
CA GLN A 309 1.40 37.17 1.07
C GLN A 309 1.19 35.67 0.84
N ILE A 310 0.70 35.26 -0.33
CA ILE A 310 0.59 33.84 -0.68
C ILE A 310 2.00 33.28 -0.91
N PRO A 311 2.38 32.17 -0.26
CA PRO A 311 3.65 31.51 -0.53
C PRO A 311 3.81 31.16 -2.01
N THR A 312 4.99 31.42 -2.56
CA THR A 312 5.27 31.21 -3.99
C THR A 312 5.96 29.88 -4.28
N SER A 313 6.45 29.19 -3.25
CA SER A 313 7.17 27.92 -3.34
C SER A 313 7.04 27.09 -2.07
N GLY A 314 7.37 25.81 -2.16
CA GLY A 314 7.37 24.88 -1.04
C GLY A 314 6.01 24.25 -0.73
N THR A 315 6.02 23.36 0.27
CA THR A 315 4.84 22.61 0.72
C THR A 315 4.47 23.02 2.14
N ILE A 316 3.18 23.29 2.37
CA ILE A 316 2.66 23.69 3.68
C ILE A 316 1.55 22.72 4.09
N GLN A 317 1.62 22.27 5.34
CA GLN A 317 0.62 21.41 5.95
C GLN A 317 -0.39 22.21 6.77
N TYR A 318 -1.64 21.79 6.72
CA TYR A 318 -2.75 22.33 7.49
C TYR A 318 -3.51 21.20 8.15
N THR A 319 -3.99 21.42 9.39
CA THR A 319 -4.88 20.47 10.07
C THR A 319 -6.13 21.20 10.54
N GLY A 320 -7.26 20.50 10.53
CA GLY A 320 -8.54 21.16 10.64
C GLY A 320 -9.74 20.23 10.81
N GLY A 321 -10.90 20.83 10.65
CA GLY A 321 -12.19 20.15 10.75
C GLY A 321 -13.03 20.28 9.50
N ALA A 322 -14.03 19.41 9.40
CA ALA A 322 -15.02 19.41 8.34
C ALA A 322 -16.40 19.04 8.86
N ALA A 323 -17.43 19.61 8.23
CA ALA A 323 -18.81 19.17 8.38
C ALA A 323 -19.35 18.65 7.04
N TYR A 324 -20.16 17.61 7.11
CA TYR A 324 -20.65 16.83 5.99
C TYR A 324 -22.16 16.68 6.11
N VAL A 325 -22.87 16.95 5.03
CA VAL A 325 -24.34 16.85 4.90
C VAL A 325 -24.66 15.85 3.82
N LYS A 326 -25.52 14.87 4.13
CA LYS A 326 -26.06 13.93 3.15
C LYS A 326 -27.55 14.15 2.97
N ASP A 327 -28.01 14.12 1.72
CA ASP A 327 -29.43 14.27 1.40
C ASP A 327 -30.30 13.25 2.14
N GLY A 328 -31.41 13.73 2.71
CA GLY A 328 -32.43 12.90 3.35
C GLY A 328 -32.08 12.30 4.72
N VAL A 329 -30.91 12.59 5.30
CA VAL A 329 -30.49 11.97 6.58
C VAL A 329 -30.25 13.01 7.70
N SER A 330 -29.04 13.53 7.82
CA SER A 330 -28.64 14.56 8.79
C SER A 330 -27.22 15.06 8.41
N TYR A 331 -26.53 15.78 9.28
CA TYR A 331 -25.12 16.17 9.09
C TYR A 331 -24.24 15.60 10.18
N ALA A 332 -22.95 15.52 9.86
CA ALA A 332 -21.90 15.03 10.74
C ALA A 332 -20.69 15.96 10.68
N ARG A 333 -19.80 15.84 11.67
CA ARG A 333 -18.56 16.63 11.73
C ARG A 333 -17.38 15.79 12.18
N THR A 334 -16.19 16.16 11.76
CA THR A 334 -14.92 15.53 12.17
C THR A 334 -13.82 16.57 12.25
N SER A 335 -12.94 16.46 13.24
CA SER A 335 -11.70 17.26 13.35
C SER A 335 -10.47 16.54 12.80
N LYS A 336 -10.69 15.55 11.93
CA LYS A 336 -9.63 14.77 11.29
C LYS A 336 -9.49 15.14 9.82
N MET A 337 -9.45 16.43 9.51
CA MET A 337 -9.15 16.93 8.17
C MET A 337 -7.69 17.37 8.11
N ASN A 338 -6.99 16.98 7.04
CA ASN A 338 -5.65 17.48 6.72
C ASN A 338 -5.65 18.05 5.31
N ALA A 339 -4.82 19.06 5.07
CA ALA A 339 -4.56 19.57 3.74
C ALA A 339 -3.07 19.84 3.52
N THR A 340 -2.60 19.56 2.31
CA THR A 340 -1.25 19.82 1.85
C THR A 340 -1.32 20.79 0.68
N ALA A 341 -0.85 22.02 0.86
CA ALA A 341 -0.72 22.99 -0.22
C ALA A 341 0.73 22.95 -0.75
N ASP A 342 0.89 22.51 -2.00
CA ASP A 342 2.15 22.51 -2.72
C ASP A 342 2.17 23.70 -3.67
N PHE A 343 2.88 24.77 -3.28
CA PHE A 343 2.93 26.04 -4.02
C PHE A 343 3.84 25.97 -5.24
N ASP A 344 4.82 25.06 -5.25
CA ASP A 344 5.64 24.80 -6.44
C ASP A 344 4.78 24.20 -7.56
N LYS A 345 3.94 23.22 -7.21
CA LYS A 345 3.03 22.56 -8.14
C LYS A 345 1.70 23.29 -8.30
N LYS A 346 1.43 24.30 -7.47
CA LYS A 346 0.17 25.05 -7.40
C LYS A 346 -1.05 24.14 -7.25
N VAL A 347 -0.96 23.17 -6.35
CA VAL A 347 -2.05 22.24 -6.05
C VAL A 347 -2.28 22.15 -4.54
N ILE A 348 -3.50 21.87 -4.15
CA ILE A 348 -3.85 21.51 -2.79
C ILE A 348 -4.53 20.14 -2.78
N ASP A 349 -4.03 19.27 -1.91
CA ASP A 349 -4.64 17.97 -1.61
C ASP A 349 -5.29 18.04 -0.23
N ILE A 350 -6.53 17.57 -0.12
CA ILE A 350 -7.36 17.61 1.08
C ILE A 350 -7.85 16.21 1.38
N THR A 351 -7.63 15.76 2.61
CA THR A 351 -8.12 14.48 3.11
C THR A 351 -9.02 14.72 4.32
N ILE A 352 -10.27 14.27 4.22
CA ILE A 352 -11.16 14.13 5.38
C ILE A 352 -11.13 12.65 5.78
N ASN A 353 -10.65 12.38 6.99
CA ASN A 353 -10.61 11.02 7.50
C ASN A 353 -11.99 10.56 7.97
N GLU A 354 -12.22 9.26 7.82
CA GLU A 354 -13.46 8.62 8.27
C GLU A 354 -13.72 8.87 9.75
N LYS A 355 -14.98 9.18 10.06
CA LYS A 355 -15.49 9.19 11.43
C LYS A 355 -16.74 8.33 11.48
N VAL A 356 -16.59 7.16 12.08
CA VAL A 356 -17.71 6.30 12.44
C VAL A 356 -18.35 6.85 13.70
N ASN A 357 -19.65 7.15 13.64
CA ASN A 357 -20.42 7.52 14.80
C ASN A 357 -21.15 6.27 15.33
N THR A 358 -21.09 6.06 16.64
CA THR A 358 -21.59 4.84 17.30
C THR A 358 -23.06 4.95 17.70
N TYR A 359 -23.68 6.12 17.58
CA TYR A 359 -25.09 6.35 17.87
C TYR A 359 -26.00 6.05 16.67
N TYR A 360 -27.13 5.38 16.93
CA TYR A 360 -28.17 5.08 15.93
C TYR A 360 -28.67 6.36 15.21
N ASN A 361 -28.91 6.27 13.89
CA ASN A 361 -29.38 7.35 13.01
C ASN A 361 -28.46 8.57 12.87
N THR A 362 -27.16 8.44 13.19
CA THR A 362 -26.19 9.51 12.94
C THR A 362 -25.45 9.28 11.62
N VAL A 363 -25.25 10.35 10.84
CA VAL A 363 -24.51 10.28 9.59
C VAL A 363 -23.03 9.99 9.88
N GLN A 364 -22.45 9.04 9.16
CA GLN A 364 -21.02 8.78 9.19
C GLN A 364 -20.32 9.75 8.24
N VAL A 365 -19.12 10.22 8.63
CA VAL A 365 -18.27 10.98 7.70
C VAL A 365 -17.44 9.96 6.92
N PRO A 366 -17.63 9.80 5.61
CA PRO A 366 -16.82 8.89 4.82
C PRO A 366 -15.38 9.42 4.68
N LYS A 367 -14.43 8.52 4.42
CA LYS A 367 -13.10 8.94 3.99
C LYS A 367 -13.20 9.60 2.62
N MET A 368 -12.64 10.79 2.47
CA MET A 368 -12.66 11.55 1.23
C MET A 368 -11.27 12.11 0.92
N ASN A 369 -10.86 12.02 -0.33
CA ASN A 369 -9.66 12.69 -0.85
C ASN A 369 -10.07 13.52 -2.06
N PHE A 370 -9.81 14.80 -1.99
CA PHE A 370 -10.14 15.76 -3.04
C PHE A 370 -9.16 16.92 -3.00
N GLY A 371 -9.30 17.89 -3.90
CA GLY A 371 -8.32 18.95 -3.99
C GLY A 371 -8.53 19.80 -5.22
N GLY A 372 -7.58 20.66 -5.50
CA GLY A 372 -7.70 21.53 -6.66
C GLY A 372 -6.45 22.33 -6.98
N LYS A 373 -6.55 23.09 -8.05
CA LYS A 373 -5.51 24.02 -8.50
C LYS A 373 -5.55 25.28 -7.64
N ILE A 374 -4.38 25.68 -7.14
CA ILE A 374 -4.15 26.96 -6.48
C ILE A 374 -3.98 28.03 -7.57
N THR A 375 -4.79 29.09 -7.50
CA THR A 375 -4.71 30.26 -8.38
C THR A 375 -4.95 31.50 -7.52
N GLY A 376 -4.04 32.47 -7.55
CA GLY A 376 -4.13 33.66 -6.69
C GLY A 376 -4.10 33.27 -5.22
N ASN A 377 -5.07 33.76 -4.45
CA ASN A 377 -5.28 33.42 -3.04
C ASN A 377 -6.39 32.38 -2.82
N SER A 378 -6.78 31.63 -3.86
CA SER A 378 -7.83 30.61 -3.78
C SER A 378 -7.44 29.28 -4.43
N PHE A 379 -8.31 28.26 -4.30
CA PHE A 379 -8.16 26.99 -4.99
C PHE A 379 -9.51 26.40 -5.41
N ALA A 380 -9.51 25.60 -6.47
CA ALA A 380 -10.69 24.86 -6.92
C ALA A 380 -10.32 23.69 -7.82
N GLY A 381 -11.15 22.64 -7.80
CA GLY A 381 -10.95 21.47 -8.63
C GLY A 381 -11.99 20.39 -8.40
N GLU A 382 -11.88 19.33 -9.18
CA GLU A 382 -12.68 18.11 -9.06
C GLU A 382 -11.74 16.90 -9.02
N VAL A 383 -11.79 16.14 -7.94
CA VAL A 383 -10.96 14.94 -7.74
C VAL A 383 -11.84 13.88 -7.08
N ASN A 384 -11.77 12.64 -7.58
CA ASN A 384 -12.62 11.52 -7.10
C ASN A 384 -14.13 11.82 -7.10
N GLY A 385 -14.61 12.61 -8.07
CA GLY A 385 -16.02 13.02 -8.17
C GLY A 385 -16.47 14.04 -7.11
N ILE A 386 -15.53 14.58 -6.33
CA ILE A 386 -15.77 15.62 -5.35
C ILE A 386 -15.26 16.94 -5.93
N LYS A 387 -16.19 17.87 -6.17
CA LYS A 387 -15.86 19.25 -6.53
C LYS A 387 -15.58 20.04 -5.27
N THR A 388 -14.51 20.81 -5.25
CA THR A 388 -14.15 21.70 -4.13
C THR A 388 -13.78 23.09 -4.61
N GLN A 389 -14.08 24.09 -3.79
CA GLN A 389 -13.64 25.47 -3.99
C GLN A 389 -13.49 26.15 -2.64
N GLY A 390 -12.36 26.82 -2.45
CA GLY A 390 -12.02 27.47 -1.20
C GLY A 390 -10.91 28.48 -1.39
N GLY A 391 -10.37 28.99 -0.28
CA GLY A 391 -9.22 29.89 -0.35
C GLY A 391 -8.40 30.00 0.92
N PHE A 392 -7.37 30.82 0.82
CA PHE A 392 -6.43 31.12 1.88
C PHE A 392 -6.81 32.44 2.56
N PHE A 393 -6.72 32.45 3.88
CA PHE A 393 -7.23 33.51 4.72
C PHE A 393 -6.24 33.90 5.82
N GLY A 394 -6.35 35.15 6.26
CA GLY A 394 -5.44 35.74 7.25
C GLY A 394 -4.06 36.02 6.70
N GLU A 395 -3.19 36.54 7.55
CA GLU A 395 -1.81 36.86 7.16
C GLU A 395 -1.06 35.59 6.71
N ASN A 396 -0.31 35.69 5.61
CA ASN A 396 0.59 34.64 5.13
C ASN A 396 -0.07 33.25 4.98
N ALA A 397 -1.34 33.23 4.57
CA ALA A 397 -2.15 32.02 4.42
C ALA A 397 -2.20 31.18 5.71
N LYS A 398 -2.36 31.82 6.87
CA LYS A 398 -2.39 31.13 8.17
C LYS A 398 -3.56 30.16 8.30
N GLU A 399 -4.67 30.45 7.62
CA GLU A 399 -5.87 29.62 7.61
C GLU A 399 -6.30 29.32 6.17
N LEU A 400 -7.00 28.19 5.98
CA LEU A 400 -7.74 27.92 4.75
C LEU A 400 -9.13 27.43 5.08
N SER A 401 -10.08 27.66 4.17
CA SER A 401 -11.44 27.16 4.29
C SER A 401 -12.09 27.03 2.91
N GLY A 402 -13.11 26.19 2.80
CA GLY A 402 -13.83 25.99 1.56
C GLY A 402 -15.04 25.08 1.70
N ILE A 403 -15.73 24.90 0.59
CA ILE A 403 -16.92 24.07 0.45
C ILE A 403 -16.68 23.00 -0.61
N PHE A 404 -17.42 21.88 -0.51
CA PHE A 404 -17.38 20.82 -1.50
C PHE A 404 -18.76 20.23 -1.78
N THR A 405 -18.90 19.63 -2.96
CA THR A 405 -20.07 18.84 -3.35
C THR A 405 -19.65 17.50 -3.95
N ASN A 406 -20.48 16.49 -3.74
CA ASN A 406 -20.37 15.17 -4.35
C ASN A 406 -21.76 14.75 -4.84
N GLU A 407 -21.97 14.85 -6.16
CA GLU A 407 -23.26 14.54 -6.79
C GLU A 407 -23.59 13.04 -6.70
N ALA A 408 -22.58 12.16 -6.82
CA ALA A 408 -22.79 10.71 -6.79
C ALA A 408 -23.26 10.24 -5.41
N ASP A 409 -22.69 10.81 -4.35
CA ASP A 409 -23.05 10.52 -2.96
C ASP A 409 -24.23 11.37 -2.44
N LYS A 410 -24.69 12.35 -3.25
CA LYS A 410 -25.69 13.36 -2.88
C LYS A 410 -25.33 14.05 -1.57
N SER A 411 -24.09 14.48 -1.47
CA SER A 411 -23.55 15.09 -0.27
C SER A 411 -22.81 16.38 -0.57
N ARG A 412 -22.73 17.23 0.45
CA ARG A 412 -22.02 18.50 0.43
C ARG A 412 -21.36 18.73 1.78
N GLY A 413 -20.42 19.64 1.83
CA GLY A 413 -19.84 20.00 3.11
C GLY A 413 -18.95 21.22 3.05
N VAL A 414 -18.35 21.45 4.20
CA VAL A 414 -17.46 22.56 4.49
C VAL A 414 -16.26 22.06 5.26
N PHE A 415 -15.14 22.76 5.11
CA PHE A 415 -13.94 22.48 5.88
C PHE A 415 -13.19 23.77 6.19
N GLY A 416 -12.34 23.69 7.20
CA GLY A 416 -11.37 24.74 7.51
C GLY A 416 -10.20 24.16 8.30
N ALA A 417 -9.01 24.69 8.06
CA ALA A 417 -7.77 24.19 8.63
C ALA A 417 -6.77 25.32 8.91
N ILE A 418 -5.94 25.11 9.94
CA ILE A 418 -4.90 26.04 10.39
C ILE A 418 -3.54 25.51 9.96
N LYS A 419 -2.69 26.40 9.47
CA LYS A 419 -1.31 26.12 9.09
C LYS A 419 -0.54 25.50 10.25
N GLN A 420 0.16 24.41 9.99
CA GLN A 420 1.05 23.78 10.96
C GLN A 420 2.45 24.39 10.87
N GLU A 421 3.07 24.61 12.02
CA GLU A 421 4.49 24.95 12.06
C GLU A 421 5.32 23.73 11.65
N ALA A 422 6.43 23.97 10.95
CA ALA A 422 7.37 22.89 10.65
C ALA A 422 7.88 22.31 11.97
N ALA A 423 7.79 20.99 12.14
CA ALA A 423 8.42 20.32 13.27
C ALA A 423 9.93 20.65 13.21
N GLN A 424 10.41 21.35 14.24
CA GLN A 424 11.82 21.72 14.38
C GLN A 424 12.70 20.50 14.68
#